data_AF-A0A812NIG6-F1
#
_entry.id   AF-A0A812NIG6-F1
#
_cell.length_a   1.000
_cell.length_b   1.000
_cell.length_c   1.000
_cell.angle_alpha   90.00
_cell.angle_beta   90.00
_cell.angle_gamma   90.00
#
_symmetry.space_group_name_H-M   'P 1'
#
loop_
_entity.id
_entity.type
_entity.pdbx_description
1 polymer ?
#
loop_
_entity_poly.entity_id
_entity_poly.type
_entity_poly.pdbx_seq_one_letter_code
_entity_poly.pdbx_strand_id
1 'polypeptide(L)'
;MYAIAHSSNEDIFNFEGCQAIISLGWNQAWRGALLDSFISVSLAVLFAVITLFLQDTPEKIPSNRYIVLAASAVLVSLNFLKELFSLQGMFLLGKLRQHLTTAANYLVWVRIGLCYVVISDLAYEHQQWTTPSSEFSILLAVTVLLRWAHVLTTFRGYQWVGEKVLPIERALISSRMFAAILLVAGCAFTNAYIALGLTGAERVFDSFYVIYRLGFLSDLENPVWNTQDTKKDLAAVLSMISGLLMTVVMMNIFIGILSESYAQAYHNRYRSFQRERARIAFAHSVRRRAAEAWLAAICCCRKRQIVVAKSKYLWYSVKQMQAVPQMGTKPLRPEKKRTHSGGRRHR
;
A
#
# COMPACT_ATOMS: atom_id res chain seq x y z
N MET A 1 19.82 5.63 1.05
CA MET A 1 18.54 5.30 0.37
C MET A 1 17.34 5.30 1.32
N TYR A 2 17.36 4.58 2.46
CA TYR A 2 16.26 4.58 3.44
C TYR A 2 15.78 6.00 3.84
N ALA A 3 16.73 6.90 4.16
CA ALA A 3 16.44 8.28 4.53
C ALA A 3 15.75 9.06 3.40
N ILE A 4 16.11 8.83 2.15
CA ILE A 4 15.48 9.47 0.98
C ILE A 4 14.04 8.95 0.82
N ALA A 5 13.85 7.62 0.89
CA ALA A 5 12.55 6.98 0.72
C ALA A 5 11.51 7.37 1.79
N HIS A 6 11.97 7.78 2.97
CA HIS A 6 11.14 8.18 4.12
C HIS A 6 11.30 9.66 4.49
N SER A 7 11.87 10.49 3.62
CA SER A 7 12.01 11.92 3.89
C SER A 7 10.65 12.61 3.92
N SER A 8 10.41 13.37 4.98
CA SER A 8 9.26 14.28 5.09
C SER A 8 9.39 15.48 4.17
N ASN A 9 10.61 15.99 3.96
CA ASN A 9 10.85 17.09 3.04
C ASN A 9 10.80 16.59 1.59
N GLU A 10 9.87 17.10 0.78
CA GLU A 10 9.72 16.74 -0.63
C GLU A 10 10.69 17.47 -1.55
N ASP A 11 11.27 18.60 -1.11
CA ASP A 11 12.17 19.39 -1.93
C ASP A 11 13.51 18.67 -2.16
N ILE A 12 13.83 17.66 -1.34
CA ILE A 12 15.02 16.85 -1.54
C ILE A 12 15.03 16.16 -2.91
N PHE A 13 13.85 15.89 -3.49
CA PHE A 13 13.71 15.21 -4.78
C PHE A 13 14.00 16.13 -5.97
N ASN A 14 14.16 17.44 -5.74
CA ASN A 14 14.56 18.39 -6.78
C ASN A 14 16.09 18.45 -6.97
N PHE A 15 16.89 18.03 -5.98
CA PHE A 15 18.35 18.07 -6.11
C PHE A 15 18.84 16.98 -7.07
N GLU A 16 19.68 17.36 -8.02
CA GLU A 16 20.26 16.47 -9.03
C GLU A 16 20.99 15.27 -8.40
N GLY A 17 21.74 15.50 -7.32
CA GLY A 17 22.43 14.42 -6.60
C GLY A 17 21.47 13.39 -6.01
N CYS A 18 20.30 13.81 -5.49
CA CYS A 18 19.28 12.89 -5.00
C CYS A 18 18.66 12.10 -6.16
N GLN A 19 18.34 12.77 -7.27
CA GLN A 19 17.80 12.12 -8.47
C GLN A 19 18.77 11.10 -9.06
N ALA A 20 20.07 11.41 -9.11
CA ALA A 20 21.11 10.50 -9.57
C ALA A 20 21.17 9.23 -8.70
N ILE A 21 21.10 9.36 -7.37
CA ILE A 21 21.07 8.22 -6.44
C ILE A 21 19.81 7.37 -6.65
N ILE A 22 18.64 8.00 -6.83
CA ILE A 22 17.38 7.28 -7.07
C ILE A 22 17.42 6.56 -8.41
N SER A 23 17.90 7.21 -9.46
CA SER A 23 18.05 6.63 -10.81
C SER A 23 18.99 5.41 -10.79
N LEU A 24 20.15 5.54 -10.12
CA LEU A 24 21.08 4.42 -9.94
C LEU A 24 20.43 3.27 -9.16
N GLY A 25 19.72 3.57 -8.08
CA GLY A 25 19.00 2.59 -7.28
C GLY A 25 17.88 1.88 -8.06
N TRP A 26 17.12 2.65 -8.84
CA TRP A 26 16.06 2.13 -9.70
C TRP A 26 16.63 1.23 -10.78
N ASN A 27 17.72 1.61 -11.45
CA ASN A 27 18.36 0.78 -12.48
C ASN A 27 18.80 -0.59 -11.93
N GLN A 28 19.26 -0.64 -10.67
CA GLN A 28 19.59 -1.89 -10.00
C GLN A 28 18.35 -2.71 -9.62
N ALA A 29 17.25 -2.05 -9.24
CA ALA A 29 16.02 -2.69 -8.81
C ALA A 29 15.06 -3.05 -9.95
N TRP A 30 15.22 -2.45 -11.14
CA TRP A 30 14.25 -2.48 -12.23
C TRP A 30 13.88 -3.90 -12.65
N ARG A 31 14.87 -4.80 -12.79
CA ARG A 31 14.64 -6.21 -13.17
C ARG A 31 13.83 -6.95 -12.10
N GLY A 32 14.11 -6.67 -10.83
CA GLY A 32 13.36 -7.22 -9.71
C GLY A 32 11.92 -6.71 -9.70
N ALA A 33 11.72 -5.41 -9.92
CA ALA A 33 10.40 -4.80 -9.97
C ALA A 33 9.57 -5.34 -11.16
N LEU A 34 10.21 -5.56 -12.32
CA LEU A 34 9.58 -6.19 -13.48
C LEU A 34 9.13 -7.62 -13.17
N LEU A 35 10.01 -8.42 -12.56
CA LEU A 35 9.67 -9.78 -12.15
C LEU A 35 8.54 -9.81 -11.10
N ASP A 36 8.55 -8.88 -10.14
CA ASP A 36 7.49 -8.74 -9.14
C ASP A 36 6.14 -8.37 -9.79
N SER A 37 6.16 -7.49 -10.79
CA SER A 37 4.98 -7.10 -11.56
C SER A 37 4.44 -8.28 -12.36
N PHE A 38 5.31 -9.00 -13.05
CA PHE A 38 4.95 -10.20 -13.82
C PHE A 38 4.31 -11.27 -12.94
N ILE A 39 4.95 -11.64 -11.82
CA ILE A 39 4.41 -12.63 -10.87
C ILE A 39 3.04 -12.19 -10.33
N SER A 40 2.86 -10.89 -10.05
CA SER A 40 1.59 -10.37 -9.55
C SER A 40 0.47 -10.44 -10.58
N VAL A 41 0.76 -10.10 -11.84
CA VAL A 41 -0.19 -10.19 -12.97
C VAL A 41 -0.51 -11.65 -13.28
N SER A 42 0.50 -12.53 -13.40
CA SER A 42 0.28 -13.96 -13.64
C SER A 42 -0.59 -14.58 -12.57
N LEU A 43 -0.38 -14.22 -11.30
CA LEU A 43 -1.19 -14.74 -10.21
C LEU A 43 -2.63 -14.21 -10.27
N ALA A 44 -2.84 -12.93 -10.58
CA ALA A 44 -4.20 -12.39 -10.76
C ALA A 44 -4.94 -13.08 -11.91
N VAL A 45 -4.24 -13.36 -13.02
CA VAL A 45 -4.79 -14.11 -14.17
C VAL A 45 -5.13 -15.55 -13.78
N LEU A 46 -4.27 -16.25 -13.04
CA LEU A 46 -4.58 -17.62 -12.58
C LEU A 46 -5.83 -17.66 -11.70
N PHE A 47 -6.01 -16.70 -10.79
CA PHE A 47 -7.23 -16.59 -9.98
C PHE A 47 -8.47 -16.25 -10.83
N ALA A 48 -8.33 -15.44 -11.89
CA ALA A 48 -9.41 -15.21 -12.85
C ALA A 48 -9.77 -16.50 -13.61
N VAL A 49 -8.77 -17.28 -14.04
CA VAL A 49 -8.99 -18.59 -14.69
C VAL A 49 -9.68 -19.57 -13.73
N ILE A 50 -9.28 -19.61 -12.46
CA ILE A 50 -9.98 -20.41 -11.42
C ILE A 50 -11.45 -19.98 -11.33
N THR A 51 -11.72 -18.68 -11.34
CA THR A 51 -13.09 -18.14 -11.30
C THR A 51 -13.90 -18.58 -12.53
N LEU A 52 -13.30 -18.58 -13.71
CA LEU A 52 -13.95 -19.09 -14.93
C LEU A 52 -14.24 -20.59 -14.86
N PHE A 53 -13.31 -21.39 -14.34
CA PHE A 53 -13.52 -22.83 -14.14
C PHE A 53 -14.65 -23.14 -13.16
N LEU A 54 -14.90 -22.26 -12.19
CA LEU A 54 -16.01 -22.39 -11.25
C LEU A 54 -17.36 -21.94 -11.83
N GLN A 55 -17.34 -21.17 -12.92
CA GLN A 55 -18.54 -20.73 -13.64
C GLN A 55 -19.01 -21.76 -14.67
N ASP A 56 -18.09 -22.51 -15.27
CA ASP A 56 -18.42 -23.57 -16.23
C ASP A 56 -19.24 -24.68 -15.57
N THR A 57 -20.15 -25.28 -16.35
CA THR A 57 -21.13 -26.24 -15.84
C THR A 57 -20.49 -27.46 -15.16
N PRO A 58 -21.11 -27.99 -14.09
CA PRO A 58 -20.52 -29.00 -13.21
C PRO A 58 -20.19 -30.34 -13.89
N GLU A 59 -20.69 -30.58 -15.11
CA GLU A 59 -20.52 -31.84 -15.83
C GLU A 59 -19.12 -32.05 -16.42
N LYS A 60 -18.32 -30.99 -16.63
CA LYS A 60 -16.98 -31.11 -17.23
C LYS A 60 -15.93 -30.38 -16.42
N ILE A 61 -15.49 -31.01 -15.33
CA ILE A 61 -14.38 -30.46 -14.58
C ILE A 61 -13.09 -30.56 -15.43
N PRO A 62 -12.41 -29.43 -15.74
CA PRO A 62 -11.21 -29.47 -16.57
C PRO A 62 -10.10 -30.26 -15.89
N SER A 63 -9.47 -31.19 -16.63
CA SER A 63 -8.30 -31.96 -16.17
C SER A 63 -7.12 -31.06 -15.76
N ASN A 64 -7.04 -29.87 -16.35
CA ASN A 64 -5.98 -28.89 -16.11
C ASN A 64 -6.11 -28.13 -14.77
N ARG A 65 -7.18 -28.33 -13.98
CA ARG A 65 -7.38 -27.59 -12.71
C ARG A 65 -6.23 -27.74 -11.72
N TYR A 66 -5.65 -28.93 -11.61
CA TYR A 66 -4.54 -29.20 -10.69
C TYR A 66 -3.26 -28.50 -11.13
N ILE A 67 -3.06 -28.33 -12.44
CA ILE A 67 -1.92 -27.58 -12.98
C ILE A 67 -2.05 -26.10 -12.61
N VAL A 68 -3.24 -25.51 -12.79
CA VAL A 68 -3.52 -24.11 -12.43
C VAL A 68 -3.37 -23.89 -10.92
N LEU A 69 -3.86 -24.83 -10.11
CA LEU A 69 -3.76 -24.77 -8.65
C LEU A 69 -2.30 -24.88 -8.18
N ALA A 70 -1.54 -25.84 -8.72
CA ALA A 70 -0.12 -26.00 -8.42
C ALA A 70 0.70 -24.78 -8.83
N ALA A 71 0.47 -24.23 -10.03
CA ALA A 71 1.11 -23.00 -10.48
C ALA A 71 0.80 -21.81 -9.55
N SER A 72 -0.47 -21.68 -9.13
CA SER A 72 -0.89 -20.65 -8.18
C SER A 72 -0.20 -20.83 -6.82
N ALA A 73 -0.12 -22.05 -6.31
CA ALA A 73 0.54 -22.36 -5.03
C ALA A 73 2.03 -22.02 -5.05
N VAL A 74 2.74 -22.33 -6.14
CA VAL A 74 4.15 -21.97 -6.33
C VAL A 74 4.31 -20.45 -6.34
N LEU A 75 3.51 -19.72 -7.11
CA LEU A 75 3.62 -18.26 -7.22
C LEU A 75 3.26 -17.54 -5.90
N VAL A 76 2.24 -18.01 -5.17
CA VAL A 76 1.92 -17.49 -3.83
C VAL A 76 3.07 -17.75 -2.86
N SER A 77 3.70 -18.92 -2.93
CA SER A 77 4.85 -19.26 -2.08
C SER A 77 6.08 -18.40 -2.38
N LEU A 78 6.35 -18.10 -3.65
CA LEU A 78 7.39 -17.15 -4.02
C LEU A 78 7.10 -15.75 -3.46
N ASN A 79 5.85 -15.30 -3.49
CA ASN A 79 5.45 -14.01 -2.89
C ASN A 79 5.61 -14.02 -1.36
N PHE A 80 5.22 -15.11 -0.69
CA PHE A 80 5.43 -15.27 0.75
C PHE A 80 6.91 -15.21 1.13
N LEU A 81 7.77 -15.92 0.41
CA LEU A 81 9.23 -15.88 0.63
C LEU A 81 9.81 -14.47 0.45
N LYS A 82 9.34 -13.71 -0.55
CA LYS A 82 9.76 -12.31 -0.74
C LYS A 82 9.42 -11.42 0.45
N GLU A 83 8.23 -11.61 1.04
CA GLU A 83 7.81 -10.84 2.21
C GLU A 83 8.53 -11.30 3.49
N LEU A 84 8.86 -12.58 3.62
CA LEU A 84 9.76 -13.05 4.69
C LEU A 84 11.15 -12.40 4.59
N PHE A 85 11.73 -12.32 3.39
CA PHE A 85 13.00 -11.61 3.21
C PHE A 85 12.88 -10.11 3.48
N SER A 86 11.72 -9.51 3.19
CA SER A 86 11.43 -8.11 3.55
C SER A 86 11.45 -7.92 5.07
N LEU A 87 10.73 -8.76 5.82
CA LEU A 87 10.73 -8.76 7.29
C LEU A 87 12.12 -8.97 7.87
N GLN A 88 12.84 -9.99 7.41
CA GLN A 88 14.20 -10.29 7.86
C GLN A 88 15.15 -9.12 7.57
N GLY A 89 15.07 -8.52 6.38
CA GLY A 89 15.89 -7.37 6.03
C GLY A 89 15.58 -6.15 6.90
N MET A 90 14.32 -5.89 7.24
CA MET A 90 13.93 -4.81 8.14
C MET A 90 14.34 -5.08 9.60
N PHE A 91 14.36 -6.35 10.02
CA PHE A 91 14.91 -6.77 11.30
C PHE A 91 16.42 -6.52 11.37
N LEU A 92 17.18 -6.90 10.33
CA LEU A 92 18.62 -6.63 10.24
C LEU A 92 18.97 -5.13 10.24
N LEU A 93 18.04 -4.28 9.81
CA LEU A 93 18.18 -2.82 9.87
C LEU A 93 17.72 -2.19 11.20
N GLY A 94 17.20 -2.98 12.15
CA GLY A 94 16.66 -2.48 13.42
C GLY A 94 15.39 -1.64 13.25
N LYS A 95 14.66 -1.82 12.14
CA LYS A 95 13.44 -1.06 11.80
C LYS A 95 12.19 -1.94 11.71
N LEU A 96 12.21 -3.13 12.30
CA LEU A 96 11.10 -4.08 12.28
C LEU A 96 9.80 -3.49 12.86
N ARG A 97 9.87 -2.78 13.99
CA ARG A 97 8.69 -2.18 14.62
C ARG A 97 7.95 -1.23 13.67
N GLN A 98 8.69 -0.34 12.99
CA GLN A 98 8.10 0.60 12.02
C GLN A 98 7.48 -0.14 10.83
N HIS A 99 8.12 -1.22 10.39
CA HIS A 99 7.58 -2.06 9.33
C HIS A 99 6.26 -2.70 9.78
N LEU A 100 6.22 -3.31 10.96
CA LEU A 100 5.00 -3.95 11.47
C LEU A 100 3.86 -2.96 11.72
N THR A 101 4.13 -1.74 12.17
CA THR A 101 3.06 -0.75 12.45
C THR A 101 2.46 -0.09 11.21
N THR A 102 3.01 -0.33 10.01
CA THR A 102 2.52 0.33 8.79
C THR A 102 1.32 -0.44 8.23
N ALA A 103 0.14 0.20 8.18
CA ALA A 103 -1.12 -0.40 7.69
C ALA A 103 -1.00 -1.11 6.34
N ALA A 104 -0.22 -0.56 5.40
CA ALA A 104 0.01 -1.15 4.09
C ALA A 104 0.64 -2.55 4.16
N ASN A 105 1.50 -2.82 5.15
CA ASN A 105 2.15 -4.11 5.30
C ASN A 105 1.16 -5.17 5.80
N TYR A 106 0.21 -4.81 6.66
CA TYR A 106 -0.86 -5.73 7.07
C TYR A 106 -1.71 -6.19 5.88
N LEU A 107 -2.07 -5.28 4.97
CA LEU A 107 -2.82 -5.63 3.76
C LEU A 107 -2.07 -6.63 2.87
N VAL A 108 -0.74 -6.56 2.82
CA VAL A 108 0.09 -7.53 2.09
C VAL A 108 -0.04 -8.93 2.71
N TRP A 109 0.05 -9.04 4.03
CA TRP A 109 -0.08 -10.31 4.75
C TRP A 109 -1.48 -10.90 4.62
N VAL A 110 -2.53 -10.08 4.81
CA VAL A 110 -3.93 -10.49 4.63
C VAL A 110 -4.15 -11.04 3.22
N ARG A 111 -3.71 -10.31 2.18
CA ARG A 111 -3.84 -10.76 0.79
C ARG A 111 -3.12 -12.09 0.54
N ILE A 112 -1.91 -12.29 1.07
CA ILE A 112 -1.17 -13.55 0.91
C ILE A 112 -1.92 -14.69 1.63
N GLY A 113 -2.38 -14.45 2.86
CA GLY A 113 -3.16 -15.41 3.64
C GLY A 113 -4.43 -15.85 2.93
N LEU A 114 -5.24 -14.90 2.44
CA LEU A 114 -6.47 -15.17 1.70
C LEU A 114 -6.22 -16.06 0.46
N CYS A 115 -5.11 -15.86 -0.23
CA CYS A 115 -4.75 -16.71 -1.38
C CYS A 115 -4.39 -18.14 -0.97
N TYR A 116 -3.71 -18.31 0.15
CA TYR A 116 -3.46 -19.65 0.68
C TYR A 116 -4.76 -20.33 1.09
N VAL A 117 -5.65 -19.64 1.79
CA VAL A 117 -6.95 -20.21 2.19
C VAL A 117 -7.74 -20.66 0.96
N VAL A 118 -7.92 -19.80 -0.05
CA VAL A 118 -8.64 -20.17 -1.29
C VAL A 118 -7.99 -21.35 -2.02
N ILE A 119 -6.65 -21.38 -2.13
CA ILE A 119 -5.93 -22.49 -2.78
C ILE A 119 -6.06 -23.78 -1.97
N SER A 120 -5.99 -23.70 -0.64
CA SER A 120 -6.14 -24.84 0.26
C SER A 120 -7.55 -25.39 0.22
N ASP A 121 -8.58 -24.56 0.28
CA ASP A 121 -9.99 -25.00 0.19
C ASP A 121 -10.24 -25.76 -1.12
N LEU A 122 -9.76 -25.22 -2.25
CA LEU A 122 -9.85 -25.91 -3.55
C LEU A 122 -9.00 -27.19 -3.63
N ALA A 123 -7.92 -27.30 -2.86
CA ALA A 123 -7.06 -28.49 -2.84
C ALA A 123 -7.64 -29.62 -2.00
N TYR A 124 -8.24 -29.31 -0.85
CA TYR A 124 -8.77 -30.29 0.10
C TYR A 124 -10.22 -30.66 -0.17
N GLU A 125 -11.07 -29.68 -0.50
CA GLU A 125 -12.50 -29.89 -0.71
C GLU A 125 -12.83 -29.94 -2.19
N HIS A 126 -12.81 -31.15 -2.76
CA HIS A 126 -13.17 -31.36 -4.16
C HIS A 126 -14.53 -30.77 -4.53
N GLN A 127 -15.47 -30.78 -3.59
CA GLN A 127 -16.83 -30.30 -3.76
C GLN A 127 -16.89 -28.79 -4.09
N GLN A 128 -15.91 -27.99 -3.65
CA GLN A 128 -15.87 -26.55 -3.95
C GLN A 128 -15.72 -26.27 -5.46
N TRP A 129 -15.17 -27.22 -6.24
CA TRP A 129 -15.10 -27.11 -7.70
C TRP A 129 -16.44 -27.31 -8.41
N THR A 130 -17.37 -28.04 -7.80
CA THR A 130 -18.66 -28.38 -8.42
C THR A 130 -19.81 -27.55 -7.85
N THR A 131 -19.77 -27.30 -6.54
CA THR A 131 -20.82 -26.63 -5.78
C THR A 131 -20.15 -25.72 -4.75
N PRO A 132 -19.57 -24.58 -5.19
CA PRO A 132 -18.89 -23.67 -4.29
C PRO A 132 -19.84 -23.14 -3.22
N SER A 133 -19.41 -23.24 -1.97
CA SER A 133 -20.14 -22.66 -0.84
C SER A 133 -20.19 -21.14 -0.95
N SER A 134 -21.23 -20.50 -0.40
CA SER A 134 -21.35 -19.04 -0.43
C SER A 134 -20.18 -18.35 0.27
N GLU A 135 -19.68 -18.93 1.35
CA GLU A 135 -18.51 -18.43 2.08
C GLU A 135 -17.25 -18.45 1.21
N PHE A 136 -16.99 -19.57 0.54
CA PHE A 136 -15.89 -19.70 -0.41
C PHE A 136 -16.01 -18.70 -1.57
N SER A 137 -17.20 -18.52 -2.15
CA SER A 137 -17.43 -17.55 -3.22
C SER A 137 -17.11 -16.11 -2.79
N ILE A 138 -17.51 -15.71 -1.57
CA ILE A 138 -17.18 -14.40 -1.00
C ILE A 138 -15.66 -14.27 -0.83
N LEU A 139 -15.03 -15.29 -0.25
CA LEU A 139 -13.59 -15.32 -0.02
C LEU A 139 -12.80 -15.19 -1.33
N LEU A 140 -13.20 -15.95 -2.35
CA LEU A 140 -12.62 -15.90 -3.69
C LEU A 140 -12.80 -14.51 -4.31
N ALA A 141 -14.01 -13.93 -4.26
CA ALA A 141 -14.29 -12.61 -4.82
C ALA A 141 -13.41 -11.52 -4.18
N VAL A 142 -13.32 -11.51 -2.84
CA VAL A 142 -12.45 -10.57 -2.10
C VAL A 142 -10.98 -10.79 -2.48
N THR A 143 -10.55 -12.05 -2.59
CA THR A 143 -9.18 -12.41 -2.98
C THR A 143 -8.83 -11.91 -4.37
N VAL A 144 -9.70 -12.13 -5.35
CA VAL A 144 -9.53 -11.65 -6.74
C VAL A 144 -9.47 -10.12 -6.77
N LEU A 145 -10.38 -9.44 -6.07
CA LEU A 145 -10.39 -7.98 -6.00
C LEU A 145 -9.06 -7.43 -5.42
N LEU A 146 -8.60 -7.96 -4.29
CA LEU A 146 -7.35 -7.54 -3.66
C LEU A 146 -6.12 -7.86 -4.54
N ARG A 147 -6.17 -8.92 -5.35
CA ARG A 147 -5.10 -9.24 -6.30
C ARG A 147 -5.02 -8.24 -7.43
N TRP A 148 -6.15 -7.87 -8.04
CA TRP A 148 -6.18 -6.81 -9.06
C TRP A 148 -5.77 -5.45 -8.50
N ALA A 149 -6.23 -5.11 -7.28
CA ALA A 149 -5.77 -3.91 -6.59
C ALA A 149 -4.24 -3.91 -6.40
N HIS A 150 -3.65 -5.05 -6.03
CA HIS A 150 -2.20 -5.17 -5.92
C HIS A 150 -1.47 -5.00 -7.25
N VAL A 151 -2.01 -5.54 -8.36
CA VAL A 151 -1.44 -5.34 -9.70
C VAL A 151 -1.32 -3.85 -10.02
N LEU A 152 -2.30 -3.02 -9.67
CA LEU A 152 -2.19 -1.56 -9.85
C LEU A 152 -1.04 -0.95 -9.02
N THR A 153 -0.78 -1.50 -7.83
CA THR A 153 0.32 -1.01 -6.99
C THR A 153 1.71 -1.35 -7.54
N THR A 154 1.88 -2.48 -8.23
CA THR A 154 3.18 -2.86 -8.81
C THR A 154 3.56 -1.95 -9.97
N PHE A 155 2.58 -1.34 -10.65
CA PHE A 155 2.84 -0.44 -11.76
C PHE A 155 3.32 0.97 -11.36
N ARG A 156 3.30 1.32 -10.06
CA ARG A 156 3.66 2.68 -9.58
C ARG A 156 5.11 3.09 -9.86
N GLY A 157 6.02 2.12 -10.05
CA GLY A 157 7.43 2.38 -10.34
C GLY A 157 7.73 2.72 -11.81
N TYR A 158 6.81 2.45 -12.73
CA TYR A 158 7.01 2.69 -14.17
C TYR A 158 6.56 4.09 -14.55
N GLN A 159 7.35 4.76 -15.38
CA GLN A 159 7.12 6.17 -15.72
C GLN A 159 5.78 6.40 -16.45
N TRP A 160 5.39 5.47 -17.32
CA TRP A 160 4.17 5.58 -18.12
C TRP A 160 2.87 5.42 -17.29
N VAL A 161 2.89 4.64 -16.19
CA VAL A 161 1.72 4.46 -15.30
C VAL A 161 1.84 5.30 -14.03
N GLY A 162 2.96 5.21 -13.34
CA GLY A 162 3.15 5.74 -11.99
C GLY A 162 2.92 7.23 -11.89
N GLU A 163 3.41 8.02 -12.85
CA GLU A 163 3.19 9.47 -12.87
C GLU A 163 1.72 9.87 -13.02
N LYS A 164 0.88 8.98 -13.57
CA LYS A 164 -0.56 9.23 -13.78
C LYS A 164 -1.40 8.68 -12.63
N VAL A 165 -1.05 7.51 -12.10
CA VAL A 165 -1.80 6.85 -11.02
C VAL A 165 -1.54 7.46 -9.65
N LEU A 166 -0.31 7.88 -9.35
CA LEU A 166 0.03 8.43 -8.03
C LEU A 166 -0.77 9.69 -7.65
N PRO A 167 -1.01 10.66 -8.56
CA PRO A 167 -1.89 11.78 -8.26
C PRO A 167 -3.33 11.36 -7.91
N ILE A 168 -3.87 10.35 -8.59
CA ILE A 168 -5.23 9.82 -8.33
C ILE A 168 -5.29 9.26 -6.91
N GLU A 169 -4.34 8.40 -6.54
CA GLU A 169 -4.28 7.82 -5.19
C GLU A 169 -4.18 8.90 -4.11
N ARG A 170 -3.31 9.90 -4.32
CA ARG A 170 -3.14 11.00 -3.36
C ARG A 170 -4.41 11.83 -3.21
N ALA A 171 -5.10 12.12 -4.31
CA ALA A 171 -6.36 12.85 -4.30
C ALA A 171 -7.48 12.06 -3.59
N LEU A 172 -7.53 10.74 -3.76
CA LEU A 172 -8.46 9.88 -3.03
C LEU A 172 -8.16 9.87 -1.53
N ILE A 173 -6.87 9.78 -1.15
CA ILE A 173 -6.46 9.79 0.27
C ILE A 173 -6.74 11.15 0.93
N SER A 174 -6.52 12.27 0.25
CA SER A 174 -6.85 13.60 0.80
C SER A 174 -8.35 13.78 0.98
N SER A 175 -9.17 13.17 0.11
CA SER A 175 -10.62 13.27 0.14
C SER A 175 -11.30 12.33 1.15
N ARG A 176 -10.56 11.54 1.93
CA ARG A 176 -11.11 10.54 2.87
C ARG A 176 -12.02 11.14 3.95
N MET A 177 -11.76 12.37 4.39
CA MET A 177 -12.58 13.04 5.40
C MET A 177 -13.96 13.38 4.83
N PHE A 178 -13.99 13.87 3.58
CA PHE A 178 -15.25 14.13 2.89
C PHE A 178 -16.01 12.83 2.61
N ALA A 179 -15.31 11.76 2.21
CA ALA A 179 -15.92 10.44 2.06
C ALA A 179 -16.57 9.95 3.37
N ALA A 180 -15.98 10.25 4.53
CA ALA A 180 -16.60 9.94 5.83
C ALA A 180 -17.88 10.76 6.08
N ILE A 181 -17.91 12.04 5.69
CA ILE A 181 -19.11 12.88 5.76
C ILE A 181 -20.23 12.31 4.87
N LEU A 182 -19.89 11.92 3.64
CA LEU A 182 -20.81 11.25 2.71
C LEU A 182 -21.39 9.97 3.33
N LEU A 183 -20.55 9.15 3.97
CA LEU A 183 -20.98 7.91 4.61
C LEU A 183 -21.96 8.19 5.76
N VAL A 184 -21.66 9.17 6.62
CA VAL A 184 -22.56 9.57 7.72
C VAL A 184 -23.91 10.05 7.18
N ALA A 185 -23.91 10.87 6.14
CA ALA A 185 -25.15 11.32 5.50
C ALA A 185 -25.94 10.13 4.90
N GLY A 186 -25.27 9.21 4.21
CA GLY A 186 -25.87 7.98 3.69
C GLY A 186 -26.49 7.10 4.79
N CYS A 187 -25.80 6.93 5.91
CA CYS A 187 -26.31 6.24 7.09
C CYS A 187 -27.53 6.95 7.70
N ALA A 188 -27.53 8.29 7.76
CA ALA A 188 -28.67 9.06 8.27
C ALA A 188 -29.92 8.87 7.41
N PHE A 189 -29.80 8.95 6.08
CA PHE A 189 -30.92 8.69 5.17
C PHE A 189 -31.38 7.23 5.20
N THR A 190 -30.46 6.29 5.34
CA THR A 190 -30.80 4.86 5.50
C THR A 190 -31.59 4.64 6.77
N ASN A 191 -31.19 5.26 7.89
CA ASN A 191 -31.91 5.16 9.15
C ASN A 191 -33.30 5.80 9.06
N ALA A 192 -33.42 6.98 8.43
CA ALA A 192 -34.71 7.60 8.16
C ALA A 192 -35.61 6.70 7.31
N TYR A 193 -35.07 6.09 6.25
CA TYR A 193 -35.79 5.17 5.38
C TYR A 193 -36.33 3.95 6.13
N ILE A 194 -35.52 3.38 7.03
CA ILE A 194 -35.91 2.26 7.90
C ILE A 194 -36.99 2.71 8.90
N ALA A 195 -36.81 3.86 9.56
CA ALA A 195 -37.74 4.37 10.56
C ALA A 195 -39.14 4.63 10.00
N LEU A 196 -39.24 5.01 8.72
CA LEU A 196 -40.51 5.19 8.03
C LEU A 196 -41.20 3.88 7.64
N GLY A 197 -40.54 2.73 7.84
CA GLY A 197 -41.07 1.42 7.44
C GLY A 197 -41.38 1.35 5.95
N LEU A 198 -40.54 1.99 5.13
CA LEU A 198 -40.59 1.96 3.65
C LEU A 198 -39.94 0.69 3.08
N THR A 199 -39.26 -0.05 3.94
CA THR A 199 -38.59 -1.28 3.60
C THR A 199 -39.59 -2.41 3.61
N GLY A 200 -39.97 -2.90 2.43
CA GLY A 200 -40.40 -4.31 2.29
C GLY A 200 -39.23 -5.30 2.50
N ALA A 201 -38.02 -4.77 2.75
CA ALA A 201 -36.82 -5.55 2.96
C ALA A 201 -36.65 -5.93 4.44
N GLU A 202 -36.38 -7.21 4.68
CA GLU A 202 -36.11 -7.75 6.01
C GLU A 202 -34.71 -7.37 6.53
N ARG A 203 -33.81 -6.90 5.65
CA ARG A 203 -32.39 -6.64 5.98
C ARG A 203 -32.03 -5.17 5.87
N VAL A 204 -31.26 -4.68 6.84
CA VAL A 204 -30.73 -3.30 6.88
C VAL A 204 -29.92 -2.96 5.63
N PHE A 205 -29.20 -3.94 5.08
CA PHE A 205 -28.34 -3.72 3.90
C PHE A 205 -29.14 -3.41 2.63
N ASP A 206 -30.32 -3.99 2.45
CA ASP A 206 -31.16 -3.72 1.28
C ASP A 206 -31.65 -2.26 1.31
N SER A 207 -31.94 -1.76 2.51
CA SER A 207 -32.31 -0.36 2.76
C SER A 207 -31.16 0.59 2.41
N PHE A 208 -29.95 0.24 2.85
CA PHE A 208 -28.74 0.99 2.53
C PHE A 208 -28.48 0.97 1.02
N TYR A 209 -28.64 -0.17 0.35
CA TYR A 209 -28.45 -0.32 -1.09
C TYR A 209 -29.44 0.55 -1.89
N VAL A 210 -30.69 0.62 -1.45
CA VAL A 210 -31.71 1.52 -2.03
C VAL A 210 -31.27 2.98 -1.93
N ILE A 211 -30.89 3.45 -0.73
CA ILE A 211 -30.42 4.83 -0.53
C ILE A 211 -29.13 5.09 -1.29
N TYR A 212 -28.24 4.10 -1.41
CA TYR A 212 -27.04 4.20 -2.21
C TYR A 212 -27.35 4.42 -3.70
N ARG A 213 -28.23 3.58 -4.28
CA ARG A 213 -28.68 3.73 -5.68
C ARG A 213 -29.32 5.10 -5.91
N LEU A 214 -30.20 5.52 -5.00
CA LEU A 214 -30.91 6.78 -5.12
C LEU A 214 -29.98 8.00 -4.95
N GLY A 215 -29.15 8.02 -3.91
CA GLY A 215 -28.35 9.18 -3.53
C GLY A 215 -26.99 9.29 -4.22
N PHE A 216 -26.41 8.19 -4.70
CA PHE A 216 -25.11 8.22 -5.38
C PHE A 216 -25.22 7.95 -6.88
N LEU A 217 -26.09 7.04 -7.30
CA LEU A 217 -26.27 6.70 -8.73
C LEU A 217 -27.40 7.49 -9.38
N SER A 218 -28.19 8.24 -8.60
CA SER A 218 -29.40 8.91 -9.08
C SER A 218 -30.39 7.97 -9.76
N ASP A 219 -30.38 6.70 -9.35
CA ASP A 219 -31.18 5.65 -9.93
C ASP A 219 -32.55 5.64 -9.25
N LEU A 220 -33.55 6.08 -10.02
CA LEU A 220 -34.91 6.34 -9.58
C LEU A 220 -35.80 5.09 -9.72
N GLU A 221 -35.34 4.00 -10.32
CA GLU A 221 -36.16 2.80 -10.48
C GLU A 221 -36.26 1.99 -9.19
N ASN A 222 -37.14 2.44 -8.28
CA ASN A 222 -37.41 1.77 -7.01
C ASN A 222 -38.81 1.13 -7.01
N PRO A 223 -38.93 -0.19 -6.76
CA PRO A 223 -40.22 -0.88 -6.70
C PRO A 223 -41.19 -0.30 -5.66
N VAL A 224 -40.70 0.41 -4.63
CA VAL A 224 -41.52 1.11 -3.63
C VAL A 224 -42.43 2.18 -4.25
N TRP A 225 -42.13 2.66 -5.46
CA TRP A 225 -42.95 3.70 -6.10
C TRP A 225 -44.22 3.16 -6.76
N ASN A 226 -44.30 1.83 -6.90
CA ASN A 226 -45.44 1.14 -7.49
C ASN A 226 -46.51 0.74 -6.44
N THR A 227 -46.26 0.94 -5.14
CA THR A 227 -47.27 0.68 -4.10
C THR A 227 -48.24 1.86 -3.96
N GLN A 228 -49.51 1.57 -3.67
CA GLN A 228 -50.63 2.55 -3.67
C GLN A 228 -50.86 3.24 -2.31
N ASP A 229 -49.94 3.10 -1.36
CA ASP A 229 -50.12 3.54 0.03
C ASP A 229 -49.72 5.01 0.26
N THR A 230 -50.26 5.65 1.30
CA THR A 230 -49.85 6.99 1.80
C THR A 230 -48.36 7.10 2.12
N LYS A 231 -47.70 5.96 2.36
CA LYS A 231 -46.24 5.87 2.49
C LYS A 231 -45.49 6.30 1.23
N LYS A 232 -46.14 6.26 0.06
CA LYS A 232 -45.59 6.69 -1.23
C LYS A 232 -45.21 8.16 -1.23
N ASP A 233 -46.08 9.03 -0.71
CA ASP A 233 -45.82 10.48 -0.70
C ASP A 233 -44.63 10.82 0.20
N LEU A 234 -44.56 10.18 1.38
CA LEU A 234 -43.45 10.37 2.30
C LEU A 234 -42.13 9.80 1.76
N ALA A 235 -42.18 8.64 1.10
CA ALA A 235 -41.04 8.06 0.41
C ALA A 235 -40.55 8.95 -0.73
N ALA A 236 -41.47 9.55 -1.50
CA ALA A 236 -41.14 10.47 -2.57
C ALA A 236 -40.48 11.74 -2.02
N VAL A 237 -41.01 12.33 -0.94
CA VAL A 237 -40.41 13.50 -0.29
C VAL A 237 -39.02 13.18 0.26
N LEU A 238 -38.86 12.07 0.99
CA LEU A 238 -37.55 11.64 1.49
C LEU A 238 -36.57 11.41 0.33
N SER A 239 -37.05 10.82 -0.76
CA SER A 239 -36.22 10.53 -1.94
C SER A 239 -35.79 11.81 -2.65
N MET A 240 -36.68 12.79 -2.78
CA MET A 240 -36.39 14.11 -3.34
C MET A 240 -35.35 14.85 -2.50
N ILE A 241 -35.50 14.85 -1.17
CA ILE A 241 -34.54 15.47 -0.24
C ILE A 241 -33.19 14.76 -0.30
N SER A 242 -33.19 13.41 -0.27
CA SER A 242 -31.97 12.61 -0.36
C SER A 242 -31.26 12.84 -1.69
N GLY A 243 -31.98 12.86 -2.82
CA GLY A 243 -31.39 13.12 -4.14
C GLY A 243 -30.83 14.54 -4.25
N LEU A 244 -31.55 15.55 -3.74
CA LEU A 244 -31.05 16.92 -3.72
C LEU A 244 -29.78 17.04 -2.86
N LEU A 245 -29.79 16.50 -1.65
CA LEU A 245 -28.65 16.63 -0.72
C LEU A 245 -27.47 15.74 -1.13
N MET A 246 -27.69 14.46 -1.42
CA MET A 246 -26.61 13.52 -1.74
C MET A 246 -26.10 13.70 -3.18
N THR A 247 -27.01 13.66 -4.17
CA THR A 247 -26.63 13.68 -5.58
C THR A 247 -26.27 15.10 -6.03
N VAL A 248 -27.12 16.10 -5.75
CA VAL A 248 -26.91 17.45 -6.30
C VAL A 248 -25.90 18.25 -5.48
N VAL A 249 -26.01 18.25 -4.15
CA VAL A 249 -25.10 19.06 -3.32
C VAL A 249 -23.81 18.30 -3.03
N MET A 250 -23.89 17.14 -2.39
CA MET A 250 -22.71 16.48 -1.86
C MET A 250 -21.81 15.88 -2.94
N MET A 251 -22.35 15.23 -3.99
CA MET A 251 -21.53 14.69 -5.08
C MET A 251 -20.81 15.81 -5.86
N ASN A 252 -21.48 16.93 -6.14
CA ASN A 252 -20.85 18.05 -6.84
C ASN A 252 -19.73 18.69 -6.01
N ILE A 253 -19.93 18.85 -4.70
CA ILE A 253 -18.86 19.30 -3.79
C ILE A 253 -17.73 18.27 -3.75
N PHE A 254 -18.03 16.96 -3.72
CA PHE A 254 -17.02 15.90 -3.75
C PHE A 254 -16.14 15.98 -4.99
N ILE A 255 -16.77 16.13 -6.17
CA ILE A 255 -16.07 16.28 -7.45
C ILE A 255 -15.16 17.50 -7.39
N GLY A 256 -15.66 18.65 -6.88
CA GLY A 256 -14.85 19.86 -6.72
C GLY A 256 -13.61 19.65 -5.84
N ILE A 257 -13.78 19.01 -4.66
CA ILE A 257 -12.67 18.71 -3.74
C ILE A 257 -11.68 17.73 -4.38
N LEU A 258 -12.17 16.72 -5.08
CA LEU A 258 -11.34 15.71 -5.74
C LEU A 258 -10.54 16.34 -6.89
N SER A 259 -11.16 17.23 -7.67
CA SER A 259 -10.50 17.95 -8.77
C SER A 259 -9.39 18.87 -8.25
N GLU A 260 -9.64 19.65 -7.20
CA GLU A 260 -8.63 20.51 -6.58
C GLU A 260 -7.47 19.68 -5.99
N SER A 261 -7.80 18.62 -5.24
CA SER A 261 -6.82 17.70 -4.68
C SER A 261 -5.98 17.02 -5.78
N TYR A 262 -6.62 16.64 -6.89
CA TYR A 262 -5.94 16.05 -8.03
C TYR A 262 -5.00 17.04 -8.70
N ALA A 263 -5.44 18.29 -8.94
CA ALA A 263 -4.60 19.33 -9.52
C ALA A 263 -3.34 19.56 -8.66
N GLN A 264 -3.52 19.70 -7.33
CA GLN A 264 -2.41 19.85 -6.40
C GLN A 264 -1.46 18.64 -6.40
N ALA A 265 -2.00 17.42 -6.43
CA ALA A 265 -1.21 16.20 -6.50
C ALA A 265 -0.49 16.06 -7.87
N TYR A 266 -1.11 16.54 -8.95
CA TYR A 266 -0.58 16.49 -10.31
C TYR A 266 0.62 17.42 -10.49
N HIS A 267 0.61 18.61 -9.86
CA HIS A 267 1.79 19.48 -9.80
C HIS A 267 2.98 18.80 -9.11
N ASN A 268 2.71 17.98 -8.10
CA ASN A 268 3.75 17.25 -7.34
C ASN A 268 4.03 15.83 -7.87
N ARG A 269 3.52 15.46 -9.06
CA ARG A 269 3.59 14.07 -9.56
C ARG A 269 5.02 13.55 -9.71
N TYR A 270 5.94 14.40 -10.16
CA TYR A 270 7.33 14.00 -10.39
C TYR A 270 8.04 13.66 -9.06
N ARG A 271 7.90 14.52 -8.05
CA ARG A 271 8.44 14.28 -6.70
C ARG A 271 7.85 13.01 -6.08
N SER A 272 6.54 12.82 -6.26
CA SER A 272 5.81 11.63 -5.84
C SER A 272 6.37 10.36 -6.45
N PHE A 273 6.61 10.41 -7.75
CA PHE A 273 7.14 9.30 -8.52
C PHE A 273 8.58 8.95 -8.12
N GLN A 274 9.45 9.95 -7.95
CA GLN A 274 10.82 9.74 -7.48
C GLN A 274 10.85 9.13 -6.07
N ARG A 275 9.99 9.58 -5.16
CA ARG A 275 9.84 8.98 -3.83
C ARG A 275 9.43 7.51 -3.92
N GLU A 276 8.49 7.18 -4.79
CA GLU A 276 8.01 5.80 -4.94
C GLU A 276 9.09 4.89 -5.53
N ARG A 277 9.84 5.36 -6.54
CA ARG A 277 11.02 4.64 -7.04
C ARG A 277 12.08 4.44 -5.96
N ALA A 278 12.33 5.45 -5.13
CA ALA A 278 13.27 5.33 -4.02
C ALA A 278 12.82 4.27 -3.00
N ARG A 279 11.51 4.17 -2.74
CA ARG A 279 10.92 3.13 -1.86
C ARG A 279 11.04 1.73 -2.46
N ILE A 280 10.71 1.56 -3.74
CA ILE A 280 10.84 0.27 -4.43
C ILE A 280 12.31 -0.18 -4.48
N ALA A 281 13.22 0.73 -4.86
CA ALA A 281 14.65 0.44 -4.87
C ALA A 281 15.18 0.07 -3.48
N PHE A 282 14.71 0.78 -2.45
CA PHE A 282 15.05 0.44 -1.06
C PHE A 282 14.54 -0.95 -0.68
N ALA A 283 13.27 -1.26 -0.92
CA ALA A 283 12.67 -2.56 -0.62
C ALA A 283 13.43 -3.71 -1.30
N HIS A 284 13.80 -3.56 -2.58
CA HIS A 284 14.62 -4.55 -3.27
C HIS A 284 16.00 -4.70 -2.66
N SER A 285 16.67 -3.60 -2.28
CA SER A 285 17.98 -3.67 -1.63
C SER A 285 17.93 -4.40 -0.27
N VAL A 286 16.82 -4.23 0.47
CA VAL A 286 16.58 -4.89 1.75
C VAL A 286 16.37 -6.39 1.56
N ARG A 287 15.48 -6.79 0.64
CA ARG A 287 15.23 -8.21 0.33
C ARG A 287 16.48 -8.92 -0.17
N ARG A 288 17.26 -8.26 -1.05
CA ARG A 288 18.52 -8.82 -1.56
C ARG A 288 19.53 -9.06 -0.44
N ARG A 289 19.71 -8.09 0.46
CA ARG A 289 20.60 -8.25 1.62
C ARG A 289 20.14 -9.36 2.56
N ALA A 290 18.84 -9.48 2.78
CA ALA A 290 18.28 -10.57 3.59
C ALA A 290 18.57 -11.94 2.96
N ALA A 291 18.36 -12.08 1.65
CA ALA A 291 18.67 -13.31 0.92
C ALA A 291 20.18 -13.64 0.97
N GLU A 292 21.05 -12.65 0.79
CA GLU A 292 22.51 -12.84 0.91
C GLU A 292 22.91 -13.26 2.33
N ALA A 293 22.31 -12.66 3.37
CA ALA A 293 22.54 -13.04 4.77
C ALA A 293 22.04 -14.45 5.08
N TRP A 294 20.87 -14.83 4.54
CA TRP A 294 20.30 -16.16 4.71
C TRP A 294 21.16 -17.25 4.03
N LEU A 295 21.61 -17.02 2.80
CA LEU A 295 22.54 -17.92 2.10
C LEU A 295 23.88 -18.07 2.84
N ALA A 296 24.37 -17.00 3.47
CA ALA A 296 25.59 -17.06 4.26
C ALA A 296 25.43 -17.74 5.62
N ALA A 297 24.21 -17.75 6.19
CA ALA A 297 23.92 -18.52 7.39
C ALA A 297 23.91 -20.03 7.10
N ILE A 298 23.44 -20.43 5.92
CA ILE A 298 23.40 -21.83 5.47
C ILE A 298 24.81 -22.34 5.12
N CYS A 299 25.69 -21.49 4.59
CA CYS A 299 27.03 -21.90 4.16
C CYS A 299 28.13 -21.32 5.07
N CYS A 300 28.67 -22.13 5.99
CA CYS A 300 29.74 -21.76 6.94
C CYS A 300 30.97 -21.10 6.27
N CYS A 301 31.31 -21.48 5.03
CA CYS A 301 32.47 -20.96 4.31
C CYS A 301 32.32 -19.49 3.87
N ARG A 302 31.10 -18.98 3.70
CA ARG A 302 30.84 -17.62 3.16
C ARG A 302 30.83 -16.53 4.24
N LYS A 303 30.76 -16.91 5.51
CA LYS A 303 30.68 -16.01 6.68
C LYS A 303 31.85 -15.02 6.77
N ARG A 304 33.04 -15.40 6.26
CA ARG A 304 34.27 -14.59 6.31
C ARG A 304 34.30 -13.42 5.31
N GLN A 305 33.63 -13.53 4.15
CA GLN A 305 33.66 -12.48 3.11
C GLN A 305 32.71 -11.30 3.39
N ILE A 306 31.59 -11.55 4.09
CA ILE A 306 30.57 -10.51 4.35
C ILE A 306 31.07 -9.44 5.32
N VAL A 307 31.93 -9.82 6.27
CA VAL A 307 32.52 -8.86 7.21
C VAL A 307 33.37 -7.81 6.48
N VAL A 308 34.05 -8.21 5.40
CA VAL A 308 34.90 -7.31 4.60
C VAL A 308 34.09 -6.42 3.66
N ALA A 309 32.96 -6.91 3.13
CA ALA A 309 32.10 -6.12 2.25
C ALA A 309 31.30 -5.02 2.99
N LYS A 310 31.08 -5.16 4.30
CA LYS A 310 30.36 -4.18 5.13
C LYS A 310 31.01 -2.78 5.16
N SER A 311 32.31 -2.65 4.89
CA SER A 311 33.00 -1.35 4.92
C SER A 311 32.91 -0.56 3.61
N LYS A 312 32.67 -1.20 2.45
CA LYS A 312 32.82 -0.54 1.14
C LYS A 312 31.56 0.10 0.55
N TYR A 313 30.36 -0.18 1.07
CA TYR A 313 29.10 0.28 0.48
C TYR A 313 28.11 0.87 1.49
N LEU A 314 28.61 1.40 2.61
CA LEU A 314 27.78 2.01 3.64
C LEU A 314 27.29 3.40 3.19
N TRP A 315 26.35 3.44 2.24
CA TRP A 315 25.55 4.62 1.86
C TRP A 315 24.53 5.00 2.94
N TYR A 316 24.90 4.86 4.20
CA TYR A 316 24.19 5.43 5.32
C TYR A 316 25.05 6.58 5.80
N SER A 317 24.59 7.82 5.60
CA SER A 317 24.91 8.89 6.52
C SER A 317 24.22 8.55 7.86
N VAL A 318 24.71 7.51 8.54
CA VAL A 318 24.65 7.56 9.99
C VAL A 318 25.46 8.80 10.28
N LYS A 319 24.81 9.86 10.76
CA LYS A 319 25.50 10.85 11.58
C LYS A 319 26.17 10.00 12.64
N GLN A 320 27.43 9.65 12.43
CA GLN A 320 28.31 9.33 13.52
C GLN A 320 28.31 10.65 14.29
N MET A 321 27.38 10.79 15.24
CA MET A 321 27.75 11.28 16.55
C MET A 321 28.82 10.30 17.05
N GLN A 322 30.01 10.34 16.42
CA GLN A 322 31.20 10.35 17.22
C GLN A 322 30.89 11.48 18.18
N ALA A 323 30.60 11.11 19.43
CA ALA A 323 31.09 11.90 20.53
C ALA A 323 32.53 12.17 20.12
N VAL A 324 32.77 13.35 19.54
CA VAL A 324 34.11 13.90 19.46
C VAL A 324 34.55 13.75 20.90
N PRO A 325 35.50 12.84 21.22
CA PRO A 325 36.13 12.90 22.52
C PRO A 325 36.56 14.35 22.58
N GLN A 326 36.04 15.12 23.54
CA GLN A 326 36.50 16.49 23.75
C GLN A 326 38.02 16.37 23.69
N MET A 327 38.63 16.83 22.59
CA MET A 327 40.07 16.94 22.53
C MET A 327 40.32 17.83 23.71
N GLY A 328 40.89 17.23 24.76
CA GLY A 328 41.23 17.96 25.97
C GLY A 328 41.94 19.19 25.47
N THR A 329 41.27 20.33 25.59
CA THR A 329 41.90 21.62 25.60
C THR A 329 42.91 21.45 26.73
N LYS A 330 44.17 21.17 26.35
CA LYS A 330 45.27 21.20 27.28
C LYS A 330 45.11 22.53 28.00
N PRO A 331 44.99 22.56 29.34
CA PRO A 331 44.99 23.81 30.05
C PRO A 331 46.23 24.57 29.60
N LEU A 332 46.01 25.78 29.08
CA LEU A 332 47.06 26.72 28.75
C LEU A 332 48.01 26.76 29.94
N ARG A 333 49.27 26.35 29.68
CA ARG A 333 50.36 26.49 30.65
C ARG A 333 50.37 27.95 31.10
N PRO A 334 50.34 28.23 32.42
CA PRO A 334 50.46 29.59 32.89
C PRO A 334 51.78 30.18 32.37
N GLU A 335 51.63 31.27 31.63
CA GLU A 335 52.72 32.06 31.10
C GLU A 335 53.60 32.52 32.27
N LYS A 336 54.82 31.99 32.30
CA LYS A 336 55.81 32.28 33.33
C LYS A 336 56.24 33.74 33.14
N LYS A 337 55.62 34.68 33.87
CA LYS A 337 56.06 36.08 33.97
C LYS A 337 57.55 36.11 34.29
N ARG A 338 58.37 36.46 33.28
CA ARG A 338 59.76 36.87 33.49
C ARG A 338 59.73 38.19 34.25
N THR A 339 59.97 38.13 35.55
CA THR A 339 60.39 39.27 36.35
C THR A 339 61.77 39.71 35.86
N HIS A 340 61.81 40.77 35.04
CA HIS A 340 63.05 41.51 34.82
C HIS A 340 63.31 42.34 36.07
N SER A 341 64.13 41.80 36.97
CA SER A 341 64.80 42.54 38.03
C SER A 341 65.82 43.50 37.41
N GLY A 342 65.81 44.73 37.91
CA GLY A 342 66.65 45.81 37.43
C GLY A 342 68.14 45.60 37.69
N GLY A 343 68.94 46.12 36.77
CA GLY A 343 70.37 46.41 36.96
C GLY A 343 70.56 47.91 36.85
N ARG A 344 70.90 48.54 37.99
CA ARG A 344 71.22 49.96 38.17
C ARG A 344 72.72 50.07 38.42
N ARG A 345 73.31 51.22 38.06
CA ARG A 345 74.69 51.73 38.31
C ARG A 345 75.67 51.45 37.16
N HIS A 346 76.46 52.42 36.70
CA HIS A 346 77.36 53.32 37.43
C HIS A 346 77.46 54.70 36.72
N ARG A 347 77.49 55.85 37.42
CA ARG A 347 78.74 56.56 37.80
C ARG A 347 79.89 55.70 38.27
#